data_AF-E3V288-F1
#
_entry.id   AF-E3V288-F1
#
_cell.length_a   1.000
_cell.length_b   1.000
_cell.length_c   1.000
_cell.angle_alpha   90.00
_cell.angle_beta   90.00
_cell.angle_gamma   90.00
#
_symmetry.space_group_name_H-M   'P 1'
#
loop_
_entity.id
_entity.type
_entity.pdbx_description
1 polymer ?
#
loop_
_entity_poly.entity_id
_entity_poly.type
_entity_poly.pdbx_seq_one_letter_code
_entity_poly.pdbx_strand_id
1 'polypeptide(L)' 'ALVNMISNPVNSTVPIAAEVFKKAGTYNEKKLFGVTMLDVVRAKTFYAAKAGVPVEEVNVPVVGGHAGVTILPLFSQ' A
#
# COMPACT_ATOMS: atom_id res chain seq x y z
N ALA A 1 14.48 -11.33 -8.21
CA ALA A 1 13.88 -9.99 -8.36
C ALA A 1 13.10 -9.62 -7.10
N LEU A 2 12.84 -8.33 -6.89
CA LEU A 2 11.77 -7.85 -6.01
C LEU A 2 10.55 -7.58 -6.90
N VAL A 3 9.35 -7.93 -6.44
CA VAL A 3 8.10 -7.79 -7.20
C VAL A 3 7.21 -6.78 -6.51
N ASN A 4 6.98 -5.65 -7.17
CA ASN A 4 6.10 -4.57 -6.71
C ASN A 4 4.79 -4.64 -7.52
N MET A 5 3.76 -5.23 -6.93
CA MET A 5 2.47 -5.45 -7.57
C MET A 5 1.63 -4.17 -7.53
N ILE A 6 1.36 -3.61 -8.72
CA ILE A 6 0.50 -2.41 -8.91
C ILE A 6 -0.88 -2.81 -9.45
N SER A 7 -0.98 -3.96 -10.13
CA SER A 7 -2.22 -4.39 -10.78
C SER A 7 -3.37 -4.50 -9.78
N ASN A 8 -4.43 -3.74 -10.04
CA ASN A 8 -5.64 -3.79 -9.26
C ASN A 8 -6.48 -5.04 -9.58
N PRO A 9 -7.20 -5.58 -8.58
CA PRO A 9 -7.24 -5.15 -7.17
C PRO A 9 -6.06 -5.73 -6.37
N VAL A 10 -5.22 -4.87 -5.77
CA VAL A 10 -3.99 -5.30 -5.06
C VAL A 10 -4.27 -6.31 -3.94
N ASN A 11 -5.40 -6.16 -3.25
CA ASN A 11 -5.85 -7.07 -2.18
C ASN A 11 -6.01 -8.53 -2.66
N SER A 12 -6.22 -8.74 -3.95
CA SER A 12 -6.37 -10.09 -4.55
C SER A 12 -5.17 -10.49 -5.42
N THR A 13 -4.58 -9.56 -6.16
CA THR A 13 -3.47 -9.86 -7.09
C THR A 13 -2.18 -10.25 -6.34
N VAL A 14 -1.93 -9.70 -5.15
CA VAL A 14 -0.79 -10.10 -4.32
C VAL A 14 -0.92 -11.55 -3.83
N PRO A 15 -2.03 -11.97 -3.18
CA PRO A 15 -2.25 -13.38 -2.87
C PRO A 15 -2.16 -14.31 -4.08
N ILE A 16 -2.72 -13.92 -5.23
CA ILE A 16 -2.62 -14.71 -6.48
C ILE A 16 -1.16 -14.91 -6.88
N ALA A 17 -0.36 -13.84 -6.90
CA ALA A 17 1.07 -13.93 -7.24
C ALA A 17 1.84 -14.80 -6.22
N ALA A 18 1.51 -14.70 -4.94
CA ALA A 18 2.10 -15.54 -3.90
C ALA A 18 1.85 -17.03 -4.18
N GLU A 19 0.61 -17.42 -4.52
CA GLU A 19 0.27 -18.80 -4.85
C GLU A 19 0.93 -19.29 -6.15
N VAL A 20 1.07 -18.42 -7.15
CA VAL A 20 1.81 -18.74 -8.38
C VAL A 20 3.29 -19.01 -8.06
N PHE A 21 3.92 -18.18 -7.23
CA PHE A 21 5.31 -18.39 -6.82
C PHE A 21 5.49 -19.62 -5.93
N LYS A 22 4.52 -19.94 -5.07
CA LYS A 22 4.56 -21.17 -4.25
C LYS A 22 4.50 -22.40 -5.13
N LYS A 23 3.59 -22.43 -6.11
CA LYS A 23 3.50 -23.52 -7.11
C LYS A 23 4.79 -23.67 -7.92
N ALA A 24 5.47 -22.56 -8.21
CA ALA A 24 6.76 -22.56 -8.90
C ALA A 24 7.97 -22.85 -7.99
N GLY A 25 7.79 -23.02 -6.67
CA GLY A 25 8.87 -23.25 -5.72
C GLY A 25 9.81 -22.04 -5.51
N THR A 26 9.39 -20.84 -5.89
CA THR A 26 10.22 -19.62 -5.88
C THR A 26 9.70 -18.53 -4.92
N TYR A 27 8.65 -18.83 -4.14
CA TYR A 27 8.05 -17.86 -3.22
C TYR A 27 9.02 -17.43 -2.12
N ASN A 28 9.15 -16.11 -1.97
CA ASN A 28 9.83 -15.47 -0.85
C ASN A 28 8.98 -14.28 -0.40
N GLU A 29 8.38 -14.39 0.78
CA GLU A 29 7.51 -13.38 1.38
C GLU A 29 8.18 -12.00 1.53
N LYS A 30 9.51 -11.95 1.67
CA LYS A 30 10.28 -10.70 1.78
C LYS A 30 10.56 -10.04 0.43
N LYS A 31 10.05 -10.59 -0.69
CA LYS A 31 10.31 -10.11 -2.05
C LYS A 31 9.05 -9.81 -2.86
N LEU A 32 7.86 -10.01 -2.31
CA LEU A 32 6.58 -9.70 -2.95
C LEU A 32 5.86 -8.61 -2.15
N PHE A 33 5.62 -7.47 -2.79
CA PHE A 33 5.00 -6.30 -2.17
C PHE A 33 3.78 -5.86 -2.96
N GLY A 34 2.67 -5.58 -2.27
CA GLY A 34 1.55 -4.83 -2.83
C GLY A 34 1.84 -3.34 -2.74
N VAL A 35 1.80 -2.62 -3.86
CA VAL A 35 2.06 -1.17 -3.87
C VAL A 35 0.82 -0.43 -3.39
N THR A 36 0.87 0.09 -2.16
CA THR A 36 -0.20 0.91 -1.54
C THR A 36 0.19 2.39 -1.39
N MET A 37 1.36 2.77 -1.93
CA MET A 37 1.95 4.11 -1.73
C MET A 37 1.05 5.26 -2.18
N LEU A 38 0.16 5.03 -3.17
CA LEU A 38 -0.80 6.04 -3.61
C LEU A 38 -1.75 6.48 -2.47
N ASP A 39 -2.13 5.58 -1.59
CA ASP A 39 -3.02 5.92 -0.46
C ASP A 39 -2.29 6.78 0.57
N VAL A 40 -1.00 6.53 0.81
CA VAL A 40 -0.14 7.37 1.67
C VAL A 40 -0.03 8.77 1.07
N VAL A 41 0.27 8.88 -0.22
CA VAL A 41 0.36 10.18 -0.92
C VAL A 41 -0.95 10.95 -0.82
N ARG A 42 -2.10 10.28 -1.01
CA ARG A 42 -3.43 10.88 -0.86
C ARG A 42 -3.69 11.35 0.57
N ALA A 43 -3.45 10.49 1.56
CA ALA A 43 -3.67 10.82 2.97
C ALA A 43 -2.84 12.03 3.41
N LYS A 44 -1.55 12.06 3.04
CA LYS A 44 -0.66 13.20 3.27
C LYS A 44 -1.20 14.48 2.62
N THR A 45 -1.59 14.41 1.35
CA THR A 45 -2.08 15.57 0.59
C THR A 45 -3.35 16.14 1.22
N PHE A 46 -4.31 15.29 1.58
CA PHE A 46 -5.57 15.73 2.17
C PHE A 46 -5.40 16.29 3.58
N TYR A 47 -4.54 15.68 4.40
CA TYR A 47 -4.22 16.19 5.73
C TYR A 47 -3.51 17.54 5.65
N ALA A 48 -2.46 17.65 4.83
CA ALA A 48 -1.70 18.88 4.63
C ALA A 48 -2.59 20.05 4.20
N ALA A 49 -3.47 19.81 3.21
CA ALA A 49 -4.43 20.81 2.75
C ALA A 49 -5.41 21.26 3.85
N LYS A 50 -5.83 20.32 4.72
CA LYS A 50 -6.73 20.64 5.85
C LYS A 50 -6.02 21.39 6.98
N ALA A 51 -4.76 21.05 7.26
CA ALA A 51 -3.96 21.64 8.32
C ALA A 51 -3.23 22.93 7.90
N GLY A 52 -3.14 23.23 6.60
CA GLY A 52 -2.46 24.41 6.08
C GLY A 52 -0.93 24.32 6.17
N VAL A 53 -0.38 23.11 6.10
CA VAL A 53 1.06 22.84 6.19
C VAL A 53 1.60 22.27 4.87
N PRO A 54 2.91 22.36 4.60
CA PRO A 54 3.51 21.70 3.44
C PRO A 54 3.29 20.17 3.48
N VAL A 55 2.97 19.56 2.33
CA VAL A 55 2.75 18.10 2.22
C VAL A 55 4.00 17.31 2.63
N GLU A 56 5.17 17.92 2.48
CA GLU A 56 6.48 17.31 2.65
C GLU A 56 6.80 17.11 4.12
N GLU A 57 6.21 17.95 4.98
CA GLU A 57 6.31 17.90 6.44
C GLU A 57 5.27 16.97 7.07
N VAL A 58 4.30 16.48 6.29
CA VAL A 58 3.24 15.60 6.77
C VAL A 58 3.65 14.13 6.62
N ASN A 59 3.47 13.36 7.69
CA ASN A 59 3.55 11.91 7.66
C ASN A 59 2.23 11.31 8.17
N VAL A 60 1.53 10.57 7.32
CA VAL A 60 0.31 9.84 7.70
C VAL A 60 0.50 8.39 7.28
N PRO A 61 0.76 7.47 8.22
CA PRO A 61 0.81 6.05 7.94
C PRO A 61 -0.55 5.56 7.44
N VAL A 62 -0.55 4.73 6.40
CA VAL A 62 -1.76 4.07 5.89
C VAL A 62 -1.55 2.56 5.95
N VAL A 63 -2.48 1.85 6.58
CA VAL A 63 -2.41 0.40 6.79
C VAL A 63 -3.68 -0.30 6.25
N GLY A 64 -3.67 -1.64 6.28
CA GLY A 64 -4.77 -2.47 5.80
C GLY A 64 -4.55 -2.92 4.36
N GLY A 65 -5.50 -2.62 3.48
CA GLY A 65 -5.49 -2.95 2.06
C GLY A 65 -5.54 -1.72 1.15
N HIS A 66 -5.73 -1.97 -0.15
CA HIS A 66 -5.80 -0.97 -1.22
C HIS A 66 -7.18 -0.95 -1.91
N ALA A 67 -8.26 -1.10 -1.14
CA ALA A 67 -9.63 -1.04 -1.69
C ALA A 67 -10.64 -0.51 -0.65
N GLY A 68 -11.25 0.64 -0.93
CA GLY A 68 -12.35 1.20 -0.16
C GLY A 68 -12.08 1.21 1.36
N VAL A 69 -12.95 0.56 2.13
CA VAL A 69 -12.90 0.50 3.60
C VAL A 69 -11.68 -0.24 4.16
N THR A 70 -10.92 -0.95 3.34
CA THR A 70 -9.69 -1.61 3.78
C THR A 70 -8.51 -0.63 3.91
N ILE A 71 -8.62 0.57 3.33
CA ILE A 71 -7.60 1.62 3.41
C ILE A 71 -7.80 2.38 4.71
N LEU A 72 -6.85 2.28 5.65
CA LEU A 72 -6.95 2.92 6.97
C LEU A 72 -5.79 3.89 7.22
N PRO A 73 -6.01 5.22 7.05
CA PRO A 73 -5.07 6.25 7.48
C PRO A 73 -5.05 6.38 9.01
N LEU A 74 -3.87 6.32 9.61
CA LEU A 74 -3.67 6.41 11.06
C LEU A 74 -3.33 7.84 11.47
N PHE A 75 -4.35 8.70 11.53
CA PHE A 75 -4.19 10.11 11.91
C PHE A 75 -3.76 10.35 13.36
N SER A 76 -3.73 9.32 14.21
CA SER A 76 -3.39 9.41 15.63
C SER A 76 -1.91 9.15 15.95
N GLN A 77 -1.12 8.70 14.96
CA GLN A 77 0.34 8.56 15.13
C GLN A 77 1.02 9.91 14.96
#